data_AF-A0A4R8TAG3-F1
#
_entry.id   AF-A0A4R8TAG3-F1
#
_cell.length_a   1.000
_cell.length_b   1.000
_cell.length_c   1.000
_cell.angle_alpha   90.00
_cell.angle_beta   90.00
_cell.angle_gamma   90.00
#
_symmetry.space_group_name_H-M   'P 1'
#
loop_
_entity.id
_entity.type
_entity.pdbx_description
1 polymer ?
#
loop_
_entity_poly.entity_id
_entity_poly.type
_entity_poly.pdbx_seq_one_letter_code
_entity_poly.pdbx_strand_id
1 'polypeptide(L)'
;MDYIHTLIILILRCWLTIKVITFEAVGSIGGLYDLVVAAEGQHYVDGNYKGSLLTMTSQQGIFFAIILLVSNAGAVIMDTGYFLKAFAAAPSAVVPGYVLGGISYFSIPWCLGTVVGMAALGLESLPVFPTYPRLMTSTEVTNGLALPYVAVAVAGKGGAVAVLLMTFMAVTSTLSAQILAVSSILTFDIYRVYVNQSAGNKQIIRWGHIGVVSFGVVSAGFTAMFHYIGVDMGWTLYMLGVAACPGVIPTIFTIIWRKQTRIAAVSSAFLGMATGFGVWLGSAYAFSGEVSIASTGGTLPCMYGTVASLFSPLLYSAVISLIRPDNYDWNDFKQEKLAVDSGTVDANASALSDGKHVIESTLQTTDDSSQRRRTRYALWWAIATFLGHWVLWPLPMYAANYVFSKEFFTAWTVVSLMWLWWTLLMTGFYPIWDGRHQIRAVMTNLLRS
;
A
#
# COMPACT_ATOMS: atom_id res chain seq x y z
N MET A 1 -8.41 -16.50 -0.76
CA MET A 1 -7.60 -16.22 -1.97
C MET A 1 -6.40 -15.34 -1.63
N ASP A 2 -6.58 -14.15 -1.03
CA ASP A 2 -5.50 -13.20 -0.71
C ASP A 2 -4.33 -13.81 0.09
N TYR A 3 -4.64 -14.67 1.07
CA TYR A 3 -3.63 -15.38 1.85
C TYR A 3 -2.65 -16.21 0.98
N ILE A 4 -3.17 -16.98 0.01
CA ILE A 4 -2.35 -17.84 -0.85
C ILE A 4 -1.43 -16.99 -1.74
N HIS A 5 -1.96 -15.90 -2.31
CA HIS A 5 -1.16 -14.95 -3.09
C HIS A 5 0.02 -14.42 -2.28
N THR A 6 -0.25 -13.92 -1.08
CA THR A 6 0.78 -13.37 -0.18
C THR A 6 1.82 -14.42 0.20
N LEU A 7 1.40 -15.65 0.51
CA LEU A 7 2.30 -16.74 0.87
C LEU A 7 3.27 -17.07 -0.28
N ILE A 8 2.75 -17.23 -1.51
CA ILE A 8 3.57 -17.51 -2.70
C ILE A 8 4.58 -16.38 -2.93
N ILE A 9 4.13 -15.13 -2.86
CA ILE A 9 5.00 -13.96 -3.03
C ILE A 9 6.13 -13.97 -2.00
N LEU A 10 5.83 -14.21 -0.71
CA LEU A 10 6.83 -14.18 0.34
C LEU A 10 7.85 -15.32 0.23
N ILE A 11 7.41 -16.53 -0.14
CA ILE A 11 8.32 -17.65 -0.40
C ILE A 11 9.29 -17.30 -1.53
N LEU A 12 8.77 -16.77 -2.65
CA LEU A 12 9.59 -16.39 -3.79
C LEU A 12 10.55 -15.24 -3.47
N ARG A 13 10.13 -14.28 -2.62
CA ARG A 13 11.00 -13.20 -2.14
C ARG A 13 12.14 -13.72 -1.29
N CYS A 14 11.85 -14.54 -0.28
CA CYS A 14 12.88 -15.16 0.55
C CYS A 14 13.87 -15.97 -0.30
N TRP A 15 13.36 -16.78 -1.22
CA TRP A 15 14.17 -17.53 -2.17
C TRP A 15 15.06 -16.63 -3.01
N LEU A 16 14.51 -15.58 -3.63
CA LEU A 16 15.24 -14.68 -4.52
C LEU A 16 16.34 -13.94 -3.76
N THR A 17 16.07 -13.43 -2.56
CA THR A 17 17.09 -12.72 -1.77
C THR A 17 18.26 -13.62 -1.40
N ILE A 18 18.01 -14.88 -1.04
CA ILE A 18 19.09 -15.85 -0.77
C ILE A 18 19.81 -16.21 -2.06
N LYS A 19 19.09 -16.35 -3.18
CA LYS A 19 19.68 -16.70 -4.47
C LYS A 19 20.62 -15.60 -4.98
N VAL A 20 20.29 -14.33 -4.76
CA VAL A 20 21.16 -13.19 -5.07
C VAL A 20 22.43 -13.24 -4.22
N ILE A 21 22.32 -13.40 -2.90
CA ILE A 21 23.48 -13.38 -1.98
C ILE A 21 24.45 -14.54 -2.25
N THR A 22 23.92 -15.70 -2.64
CA THR A 22 24.70 -16.92 -2.90
C THR A 22 25.12 -17.05 -4.37
N PHE A 23 24.80 -16.08 -5.22
CA PHE A 23 25.23 -16.08 -6.62
C PHE A 23 26.75 -15.89 -6.70
N GLU A 24 27.44 -16.60 -7.59
CA GLU A 24 28.91 -16.68 -7.63
C GLU A 24 29.60 -15.31 -7.69
N ALA A 25 29.10 -14.39 -8.52
CA ALA A 25 29.66 -13.04 -8.62
C ALA A 25 29.44 -12.19 -7.36
N VAL A 26 28.38 -12.46 -6.59
CA VAL A 26 28.06 -11.75 -5.33
C VAL A 26 28.79 -12.40 -4.15
N GLY A 27 28.76 -13.73 -4.07
CA GLY A 27 29.47 -14.58 -3.11
C GLY A 27 28.99 -14.50 -1.65
N SER A 28 28.67 -13.31 -1.16
CA SER A 28 28.20 -13.06 0.21
C SER A 28 27.57 -11.67 0.35
N ILE A 29 27.01 -11.35 1.52
CA ILE A 29 26.54 -9.99 1.83
C ILE A 29 27.69 -8.97 1.74
N GLY A 30 28.89 -9.34 2.21
CA GLY A 30 30.07 -8.50 2.10
C GLY A 30 30.54 -8.33 0.65
N GLY A 31 30.40 -9.36 -0.18
CA GLY A 31 30.72 -9.27 -1.61
C GLY A 31 29.71 -8.41 -2.38
N LEU A 32 28.43 -8.41 -1.98
CA LEU A 32 27.44 -7.46 -2.51
C LEU A 32 27.85 -6.00 -2.23
N TYR A 33 28.31 -5.70 -1.01
CA TYR A 33 28.86 -4.39 -0.67
C TYR A 33 30.04 -4.02 -1.58
N ASP A 34 30.99 -4.93 -1.76
CA ASP A 34 32.18 -4.68 -2.58
C ASP A 34 31.81 -4.39 -4.04
N LEU A 35 30.82 -5.12 -4.60
CA LEU A 35 30.30 -4.86 -5.95
C LEU A 35 29.66 -3.47 -6.07
N VAL A 36 28.86 -3.06 -5.08
CA VAL A 36 28.22 -1.72 -5.09
C VAL A 36 29.26 -0.62 -5.01
N VAL A 37 30.26 -0.76 -4.13
CA VAL A 37 31.36 0.20 -4.02
C VAL A 37 32.16 0.27 -5.33
N ALA A 38 32.40 -0.86 -5.98
CA ALA A 38 33.05 -0.88 -7.30
C ALA A 38 32.21 -0.18 -8.38
N ALA A 39 30.88 -0.22 -8.27
CA ALA A 39 29.94 0.44 -9.18
C ALA A 39 29.77 1.95 -8.91
N GLU A 40 30.11 2.46 -7.73
CA GLU A 40 29.89 3.88 -7.36
C GLU A 40 30.49 4.87 -8.37
N GLY A 41 31.65 4.55 -8.95
CA GLY A 41 32.31 5.41 -9.95
C GLY A 41 31.49 5.63 -11.24
N GLN A 42 30.60 4.70 -11.57
CA GLN A 42 29.72 4.77 -12.75
C GLN A 42 28.31 5.26 -12.41
N HIS A 43 27.96 5.29 -11.13
CA HIS A 43 26.62 5.60 -10.62
C HIS A 43 26.63 6.73 -9.60
N TYR A 44 27.40 7.78 -9.85
CA TYR A 44 27.37 8.97 -8.99
C TYR A 44 25.95 9.57 -8.95
N VAL A 45 25.37 9.68 -7.75
CA VAL A 45 24.01 10.19 -7.57
C VAL A 45 24.04 11.62 -7.04
N ASP A 46 23.67 12.58 -7.89
CA ASP A 46 23.55 13.97 -7.46
C ASP A 46 22.49 14.12 -6.35
N GLY A 47 22.82 14.93 -5.33
CA GLY A 47 21.99 15.08 -4.12
C GLY A 47 22.13 13.98 -3.05
N ASN A 48 22.96 12.95 -3.28
CA ASN A 48 23.41 12.06 -2.21
C ASN A 48 24.67 12.61 -1.52
N TYR A 49 24.86 12.37 -0.23
CA TYR A 49 26.09 12.76 0.46
C TYR A 49 27.31 12.08 -0.20
N LYS A 50 28.24 12.91 -0.72
CA LYS A 50 29.38 12.50 -1.55
C LYS A 50 29.02 11.72 -2.81
N GLY A 51 27.76 11.77 -3.25
CA GLY A 51 27.23 10.96 -4.35
C GLY A 51 27.18 9.46 -4.09
N SER A 52 27.36 9.02 -2.84
CA SER A 52 27.45 7.60 -2.48
C SER A 52 26.11 6.89 -2.67
N LEU A 53 26.18 5.63 -3.09
CA LEU A 53 25.04 4.71 -3.17
C LEU A 53 24.63 4.15 -1.79
N LEU A 54 25.51 4.28 -0.80
CA LEU A 54 25.43 3.65 0.50
C LEU A 54 25.18 4.67 1.62
N THR A 55 24.38 5.69 1.35
CA THR A 55 23.99 6.72 2.34
C THR A 55 22.49 6.87 2.43
N MET A 56 22.00 7.14 3.65
CA MET A 56 20.61 7.58 3.87
C MET A 56 20.43 9.06 3.58
N THR A 57 21.52 9.81 3.38
CA THR A 57 21.49 11.24 3.09
C THR A 57 21.26 11.45 1.60
N SER A 58 20.02 11.25 1.16
CA SER A 58 19.59 11.35 -0.24
C SER A 58 18.46 12.36 -0.40
N GLN A 59 18.69 13.40 -1.19
CA GLN A 59 17.67 14.43 -1.46
C GLN A 59 16.45 13.84 -2.19
N GLN A 60 16.66 13.05 -3.25
CA GLN A 60 15.55 12.38 -3.93
C GLN A 60 14.89 11.33 -3.04
N GLY A 61 15.69 10.63 -2.21
CA GLY A 61 15.19 9.66 -1.24
C GLY A 61 14.19 10.27 -0.25
N ILE A 62 14.49 11.45 0.32
CA ILE A 62 13.57 12.08 1.27
C ILE A 62 12.30 12.63 0.59
N PHE A 63 12.40 13.15 -0.64
CA PHE A 63 11.22 13.57 -1.41
C PHE A 63 10.31 12.38 -1.73
N PHE A 64 10.90 11.29 -2.22
CA PHE A 64 10.17 10.06 -2.50
C PHE A 64 9.54 9.46 -1.24
N ALA A 65 10.24 9.50 -0.11
CA ALA A 65 9.69 9.07 1.17
C ALA A 65 8.44 9.89 1.53
N ILE A 66 8.49 11.22 1.42
CA ILE A 66 7.35 12.10 1.75
C ILE A 66 6.16 11.80 0.84
N ILE A 67 6.40 11.65 -0.47
CA ILE A 67 5.35 11.24 -1.43
C ILE A 67 4.71 9.94 -0.97
N LEU A 68 5.50 8.91 -0.69
CA LEU A 68 4.97 7.60 -0.30
C LEU A 68 4.22 7.64 1.02
N LEU A 69 4.70 8.36 2.04
CA LEU A 69 4.02 8.46 3.32
C LEU A 69 2.62 9.05 3.15
N VAL A 70 2.53 10.18 2.45
CA VAL A 70 1.27 10.89 2.27
C VAL A 70 0.35 10.11 1.33
N SER A 71 0.87 9.62 0.20
CA SER A 71 0.10 8.83 -0.77
C SER A 71 -0.46 7.55 -0.15
N ASN A 72 0.32 6.85 0.68
CA ASN A 72 -0.16 5.63 1.35
C ASN A 72 -1.20 5.93 2.44
N ALA A 73 -1.17 7.10 3.08
CA ALA A 73 -2.26 7.50 3.95
C ALA A 73 -3.58 7.62 3.16
N GLY A 74 -3.52 8.24 1.97
CA GLY A 74 -4.63 8.25 1.01
C GLY A 74 -5.07 6.84 0.60
N ALA A 75 -4.12 6.02 0.13
CA ALA A 75 -4.38 4.68 -0.38
C ALA A 75 -4.96 3.71 0.67
N VAL A 76 -4.73 3.94 1.96
CA VAL A 76 -5.29 3.09 3.03
C VAL A 76 -6.60 3.66 3.58
N ILE A 77 -6.64 4.97 3.87
CA ILE A 77 -7.80 5.60 4.55
C ILE A 77 -8.97 5.81 3.58
N MET A 78 -8.70 5.99 2.29
CA MET A 78 -9.73 6.21 1.27
C MET A 78 -10.11 4.94 0.49
N ASP A 79 -9.47 3.80 0.76
CA ASP A 79 -9.74 2.56 0.04
C ASP A 79 -10.80 1.71 0.74
N THR A 80 -11.97 1.62 0.10
CA THR A 80 -13.10 0.79 0.54
C THR A 80 -12.73 -0.68 0.74
N GLY A 81 -11.77 -1.21 -0.02
CA GLY A 81 -11.28 -2.59 0.12
C GLY A 81 -10.67 -2.88 1.49
N TYR A 82 -10.02 -1.89 2.12
CA TYR A 82 -9.53 -2.03 3.50
C TYR A 82 -10.69 -2.11 4.50
N PHE A 83 -11.70 -1.26 4.36
CA PHE A 83 -12.87 -1.27 5.24
C PHE A 83 -13.68 -2.57 5.11
N LEU A 84 -13.89 -3.08 3.90
CA LEU A 84 -14.59 -4.34 3.67
C LEU A 84 -13.92 -5.52 4.41
N LYS A 85 -12.57 -5.55 4.42
CA LYS A 85 -11.81 -6.56 5.15
C LYS A 85 -11.92 -6.38 6.66
N ALA A 86 -11.88 -5.14 7.14
CA ALA A 86 -12.04 -4.82 8.56
C ALA A 86 -13.44 -5.22 9.08
N PHE A 87 -14.50 -5.00 8.30
CA PHE A 87 -15.87 -5.37 8.68
C PHE A 87 -16.13 -6.87 8.64
N ALA A 88 -15.38 -7.62 7.84
CA ALA A 88 -15.51 -9.07 7.75
C ALA A 88 -14.91 -9.82 8.95
N ALA A 89 -14.19 -9.15 9.85
CA ALA A 89 -13.50 -9.77 10.98
C ALA A 89 -13.91 -9.15 12.33
N ALA A 90 -13.84 -9.96 13.39
CA ALA A 90 -14.17 -9.49 14.74
C ALA A 90 -13.18 -8.41 15.20
N PRO A 91 -13.61 -7.35 15.91
CA PRO A 91 -12.73 -6.28 16.40
C PRO A 91 -11.57 -6.77 17.28
N SER A 92 -11.70 -7.93 17.92
CA SER A 92 -10.64 -8.59 18.69
C SER A 92 -9.48 -9.09 17.83
N ALA A 93 -9.75 -9.49 16.58
CA ALA A 93 -8.78 -10.00 15.64
C ALA A 93 -8.27 -8.90 14.69
N VAL A 94 -9.14 -7.96 14.30
CA VAL A 94 -8.83 -6.89 13.34
C VAL A 94 -7.65 -6.02 13.79
N VAL A 95 -7.71 -5.46 15.00
CA VAL A 95 -6.69 -4.52 15.50
C VAL A 95 -5.29 -5.14 15.57
N PRO A 96 -5.07 -6.28 16.27
CA PRO A 96 -3.74 -6.91 16.29
C PRO A 96 -3.32 -7.41 14.90
N GLY A 97 -4.26 -7.87 14.07
CA GLY A 97 -3.98 -8.27 12.69
C GLY A 97 -3.41 -7.13 11.84
N TYR A 98 -4.01 -5.93 11.91
CA TYR A 98 -3.49 -4.75 11.21
C TYR A 98 -2.13 -4.29 11.73
N VAL A 99 -1.91 -4.34 13.06
CA VAL A 99 -0.60 -3.99 13.64
C VAL A 99 0.48 -4.97 13.16
N LEU A 100 0.21 -6.28 13.26
CA LEU A 100 1.15 -7.31 12.83
C LEU A 100 1.42 -7.19 11.32
N GLY A 101 0.38 -7.04 10.50
CA GLY A 101 0.50 -6.83 9.06
C GLY A 101 1.32 -5.60 8.70
N GLY A 102 1.12 -4.47 9.40
CA GLY A 102 1.89 -3.24 9.20
C GLY A 102 3.37 -3.39 9.53
N ILE A 103 3.70 -4.05 10.65
CA ILE A 103 5.09 -4.34 11.05
C ILE A 103 5.75 -5.32 10.07
N SER A 104 5.00 -6.33 9.61
CA SER A 104 5.48 -7.30 8.63
C SER A 104 5.69 -6.68 7.25
N TYR A 105 4.87 -5.70 6.86
CA TYR A 105 4.98 -5.07 5.54
C TYR A 105 6.33 -4.39 5.31
N PHE A 106 6.88 -3.73 6.33
CA PHE A 106 8.11 -2.94 6.20
C PHE A 106 9.33 -3.75 5.73
N SER A 107 9.46 -5.01 6.13
CA SER A 107 10.60 -5.86 5.75
C SER A 107 10.67 -6.13 4.25
N ILE A 108 9.53 -6.09 3.57
CA ILE A 108 9.42 -6.45 2.15
C ILE A 108 10.20 -5.45 1.27
N PRO A 109 9.85 -4.15 1.23
CA PRO A 109 10.60 -3.18 0.43
C PRO A 109 12.01 -2.99 0.97
N TRP A 110 12.21 -3.06 2.29
CA TRP A 110 13.54 -2.90 2.87
C TRP A 110 14.53 -3.97 2.42
N CYS A 111 14.15 -5.26 2.55
CA CYS A 111 15.03 -6.36 2.17
C CYS A 111 15.21 -6.46 0.65
N LEU A 112 14.13 -6.36 -0.13
CA LEU A 112 14.24 -6.42 -1.59
C LEU A 112 15.02 -5.23 -2.17
N GLY A 113 14.74 -4.01 -1.69
CA GLY A 113 15.47 -2.82 -2.12
C GLY A 113 16.96 -2.92 -1.79
N THR A 114 17.29 -3.39 -0.58
CA THR A 114 18.68 -3.56 -0.15
C THR A 114 19.39 -4.67 -0.92
N VAL A 115 18.80 -5.86 -1.05
CA VAL A 115 19.51 -7.01 -1.64
C VAL A 115 19.44 -6.97 -3.16
N VAL A 116 18.23 -6.87 -3.72
CA VAL A 116 18.03 -6.95 -5.17
C VAL A 116 18.35 -5.60 -5.84
N GLY A 117 17.96 -4.48 -5.23
CA GLY A 117 18.27 -3.15 -5.78
C GLY A 117 19.78 -2.89 -5.86
N MET A 118 20.52 -3.22 -4.80
CA MET A 118 21.98 -3.11 -4.80
C MET A 118 22.64 -4.11 -5.76
N ALA A 119 22.08 -5.33 -5.90
CA ALA A 119 22.60 -6.29 -6.86
C ALA A 119 22.37 -5.84 -8.30
N ALA A 120 21.33 -5.06 -8.59
CA ALA A 120 21.15 -4.45 -9.91
C ALA A 120 22.35 -3.55 -10.24
N LEU A 121 22.69 -2.62 -9.34
CA LEU A 121 23.83 -1.72 -9.51
C LEU A 121 25.16 -2.46 -9.58
N GLY A 122 25.38 -3.45 -8.71
CA GLY A 122 26.64 -4.19 -8.64
C GLY A 122 26.88 -5.17 -9.79
N LEU A 123 25.82 -5.74 -10.39
CA LEU A 123 25.94 -6.76 -11.44
C LEU A 123 25.83 -6.17 -12.85
N GLU A 124 25.28 -4.99 -13.02
CA GLU A 124 24.97 -4.39 -14.33
C GLU A 124 26.18 -4.27 -15.28
N SER A 125 27.37 -4.07 -14.71
CA SER A 125 28.64 -4.00 -15.44
C SER A 125 29.25 -5.37 -15.76
N LEU A 126 28.60 -6.48 -15.40
CA LEU A 126 29.11 -7.83 -15.62
C LEU A 126 28.41 -8.53 -16.79
N PRO A 127 29.10 -9.43 -17.54
CA PRO A 127 28.52 -10.17 -18.68
C PRO A 127 27.27 -11.01 -18.38
N VAL A 128 27.02 -11.31 -17.11
CA VAL A 128 25.82 -12.06 -16.68
C VAL A 128 24.55 -11.21 -16.72
N PHE A 129 24.68 -9.88 -16.69
CA PHE A 129 23.53 -9.00 -16.61
C PHE A 129 22.88 -8.82 -17.99
N PRO A 130 21.52 -8.82 -18.09
CA PRO A 130 20.84 -8.83 -19.39
C PRO A 130 21.16 -7.68 -20.34
N THR A 131 21.56 -6.52 -19.80
CA THR A 131 21.86 -5.33 -20.60
C THR A 131 23.34 -5.21 -20.95
N TYR A 132 24.24 -6.02 -20.40
CA TYR A 132 25.67 -5.89 -20.64
C TYR A 132 26.01 -5.95 -22.16
N PRO A 133 26.90 -5.08 -22.67
CA PRO A 133 27.79 -4.14 -21.97
C PRO A 133 27.21 -2.75 -21.69
N ARG A 134 25.93 -2.51 -21.99
CA ARG A 134 25.29 -1.21 -21.69
C ARG A 134 24.69 -1.22 -20.28
N LEU A 135 24.69 -0.05 -19.66
CA LEU A 135 23.86 0.20 -18.48
C LEU A 135 22.37 0.21 -18.86
N MET A 136 21.51 0.02 -17.88
CA MET A 136 20.08 0.22 -17.94
C MET A 136 19.81 1.68 -18.28
N THR A 137 18.92 1.87 -19.23
CA THR A 137 18.38 3.18 -19.55
C THR A 137 17.48 3.67 -18.42
N SER A 138 17.32 5.00 -18.29
CA SER A 138 16.38 5.58 -17.32
C SER A 138 14.96 5.04 -17.49
N THR A 139 14.53 4.76 -18.72
CA THR A 139 13.23 4.15 -19.02
C THR A 139 13.11 2.73 -18.46
N GLU A 140 14.14 1.89 -18.56
CA GLU A 140 14.13 0.54 -17.99
C GLU A 140 14.08 0.59 -16.45
N VAL A 141 14.81 1.53 -15.84
CA VAL A 141 14.80 1.75 -14.39
C VAL A 141 13.41 2.21 -13.92
N THR A 142 12.82 3.23 -14.55
CA THR A 142 11.51 3.77 -14.16
C THR A 142 10.37 2.77 -14.43
N ASN A 143 10.50 1.91 -15.44
CA ASN A 143 9.57 0.80 -15.69
C ASN A 143 9.73 -0.36 -14.68
N GLY A 144 10.65 -0.26 -13.72
CA GLY A 144 10.82 -1.25 -12.66
C GLY A 144 11.53 -2.53 -13.10
N LEU A 145 12.33 -2.49 -14.17
CA LEU A 145 12.97 -3.69 -14.75
C LEU A 145 14.20 -4.18 -13.97
N ALA A 146 14.69 -3.41 -12.98
CA ALA A 146 15.81 -3.81 -12.13
C ALA A 146 15.59 -5.16 -11.44
N LEU A 147 14.42 -5.38 -10.83
CA LEU A 147 14.08 -6.65 -10.17
C LEU A 147 14.06 -7.83 -11.17
N PRO A 148 13.31 -7.76 -12.29
CA PRO A 148 13.37 -8.78 -13.34
C PRO A 148 14.79 -9.06 -13.86
N TYR A 149 15.60 -8.03 -14.11
CA TYR A 149 16.94 -8.21 -14.67
C TYR A 149 17.89 -8.89 -13.70
N VAL A 150 17.87 -8.51 -12.42
CA VAL A 150 18.65 -9.22 -11.39
C VAL A 150 18.19 -10.67 -11.28
N ALA A 151 16.90 -10.93 -11.28
CA ALA A 151 16.39 -12.31 -11.21
C ALA A 151 16.85 -13.15 -12.40
N VAL A 152 16.85 -12.60 -13.62
CA VAL A 152 17.40 -13.26 -14.82
C VAL A 152 18.91 -13.46 -14.70
N ALA A 153 19.66 -12.46 -14.21
CA ALA A 153 21.10 -12.58 -14.05
C ALA A 153 21.47 -13.72 -13.10
N VAL A 154 20.82 -13.82 -11.93
CA VAL A 154 21.23 -14.78 -10.89
C VAL A 154 20.57 -16.17 -11.01
N ALA A 155 19.46 -16.29 -11.75
CA ALA A 155 18.68 -17.53 -11.84
C ALA A 155 18.13 -17.86 -13.25
N GLY A 156 18.56 -17.13 -14.28
CA GLY A 156 18.17 -17.36 -15.67
C GLY A 156 16.64 -17.33 -15.86
N LYS A 157 16.14 -18.27 -16.68
CA LYS A 157 14.70 -18.40 -16.95
C LYS A 157 13.87 -18.66 -15.68
N GLY A 158 14.43 -19.36 -14.70
CA GLY A 158 13.75 -19.62 -13.41
C GLY A 158 13.49 -18.33 -12.64
N GLY A 159 14.45 -17.39 -12.65
CA GLY A 159 14.28 -16.07 -12.06
C GLY A 159 13.20 -15.23 -12.74
N ALA A 160 13.15 -15.24 -14.08
CA ALA A 160 12.08 -14.57 -14.83
C ALA A 160 10.70 -15.10 -14.45
N VAL A 161 10.54 -16.42 -14.38
CA VAL A 161 9.28 -17.06 -13.98
C VAL A 161 8.91 -16.69 -12.54
N ALA A 162 9.88 -16.66 -11.62
CA ALA A 162 9.64 -16.27 -10.24
C ALA A 162 9.13 -14.83 -10.13
N VAL A 163 9.77 -13.88 -10.81
CA VAL A 163 9.32 -12.47 -10.81
C VAL A 163 7.96 -12.32 -11.48
N LEU A 164 7.73 -13.00 -12.61
CA LEU A 164 6.42 -13.01 -13.27
C LEU A 164 5.33 -13.53 -12.34
N LEU A 165 5.59 -14.63 -11.63
CA LEU A 165 4.63 -15.22 -10.70
C LEU A 165 4.39 -14.30 -9.49
N MET A 166 5.43 -13.67 -8.93
CA MET A 166 5.28 -12.68 -7.86
C MET A 166 4.40 -11.50 -8.31
N THR A 167 4.68 -10.94 -9.49
CA THR A 167 3.90 -9.83 -10.05
C THR A 167 2.47 -10.24 -10.34
N PHE A 168 2.27 -11.40 -10.98
CA PHE A 168 0.94 -11.92 -11.27
C PHE A 168 0.12 -12.10 -9.99
N MET A 169 0.69 -12.74 -8.96
CA MET A 169 0.02 -12.93 -7.67
C MET A 169 -0.30 -11.60 -6.96
N ALA A 170 0.57 -10.61 -7.06
CA ALA A 170 0.35 -9.29 -6.46
C ALA A 170 -0.78 -8.52 -7.17
N VAL A 171 -0.78 -8.56 -8.51
CA VAL A 171 -1.80 -7.90 -9.34
C VAL A 171 -3.15 -8.58 -9.17
N THR A 172 -3.25 -9.91 -9.21
CA THR A 172 -4.53 -10.62 -9.05
C THR A 172 -5.13 -10.42 -7.66
N SER A 173 -4.29 -10.38 -6.61
CA SER A 173 -4.72 -10.08 -5.24
C SER A 173 -5.33 -8.67 -5.15
N THR A 174 -4.61 -7.66 -5.68
CA THR A 174 -5.06 -6.26 -5.66
C THR A 174 -6.33 -6.08 -6.50
N LEU A 175 -6.35 -6.64 -7.72
CA LEU A 175 -7.49 -6.56 -8.64
C LEU A 175 -8.74 -7.22 -8.04
N SER A 176 -8.61 -8.35 -7.35
CA SER A 176 -9.74 -9.00 -6.67
C SER A 176 -10.33 -8.11 -5.57
N ALA A 177 -9.48 -7.44 -4.77
CA ALA A 177 -9.93 -6.52 -3.73
C ALA A 177 -10.62 -5.28 -4.33
N GLN A 178 -10.06 -4.68 -5.38
CA GLN A 178 -10.61 -3.49 -6.03
C GLN A 178 -11.92 -3.76 -6.76
N ILE A 179 -12.04 -4.92 -7.43
CA ILE A 179 -13.29 -5.34 -8.06
C ILE A 179 -14.41 -5.46 -7.01
N LEU A 180 -14.12 -6.04 -5.85
CA LEU A 180 -15.10 -6.16 -4.76
C LEU A 180 -15.48 -4.78 -4.19
N ALA A 181 -14.50 -3.89 -4.01
CA ALA A 181 -14.73 -2.52 -3.57
C ALA A 181 -15.66 -1.76 -4.53
N VAL A 182 -15.34 -1.74 -5.84
CA VAL A 182 -16.15 -1.02 -6.83
C VAL A 182 -17.55 -1.62 -6.99
N SER A 183 -17.65 -2.95 -6.96
CA SER A 183 -18.93 -3.64 -6.96
C SER A 183 -19.80 -3.23 -5.76
N SER A 184 -19.19 -3.12 -4.57
CA SER A 184 -19.86 -2.66 -3.35
C SER A 184 -20.33 -1.21 -3.48
N ILE A 185 -19.48 -0.31 -3.95
CA ILE A 185 -19.82 1.12 -4.13
C ILE A 185 -20.99 1.27 -5.10
N LEU A 186 -20.93 0.64 -6.28
CA LEU A 186 -21.98 0.75 -7.28
C LEU A 186 -23.32 0.20 -6.77
N THR A 187 -23.28 -0.87 -5.97
CA THR A 187 -24.49 -1.53 -5.49
C THR A 187 -25.10 -0.82 -4.28
N PHE A 188 -24.29 -0.54 -3.25
CA PHE A 188 -24.77 -0.03 -1.97
C PHE A 188 -24.78 1.48 -1.91
N ASP A 189 -23.80 2.16 -2.50
CA ASP A 189 -23.67 3.61 -2.37
C ASP A 189 -24.41 4.35 -3.50
N ILE A 190 -24.47 3.75 -4.69
CA ILE A 190 -25.16 4.34 -5.85
C ILE A 190 -26.55 3.75 -6.06
N TYR A 191 -26.62 2.48 -6.47
CA TYR A 191 -27.89 1.89 -6.92
C TYR A 191 -28.92 1.87 -5.80
N ARG A 192 -28.56 1.42 -4.60
CA ARG A 192 -29.53 1.33 -3.52
C ARG A 192 -29.94 2.69 -2.96
N VAL A 193 -29.00 3.61 -2.76
CA VAL A 193 -29.31 4.92 -2.16
C VAL A 193 -30.16 5.78 -3.10
N TYR A 194 -29.78 5.82 -4.38
CA TYR A 194 -30.32 6.80 -5.33
C TYR A 194 -31.29 6.22 -6.38
N VAL A 195 -31.25 4.91 -6.65
CA VAL A 195 -32.08 4.29 -7.71
C VAL A 195 -33.21 3.44 -7.11
N ASN A 196 -32.89 2.48 -6.24
CA ASN A 196 -33.89 1.63 -5.59
C ASN A 196 -33.52 1.28 -4.14
N GLN A 197 -34.10 2.02 -3.20
CA GLN A 197 -33.85 1.88 -1.75
C GLN A 197 -34.32 0.52 -1.19
N SER A 198 -35.32 -0.09 -1.82
CA SER A 198 -35.85 -1.42 -1.47
C SER A 198 -35.35 -2.53 -2.40
N ALA A 199 -34.17 -2.36 -3.01
CA ALA A 199 -33.57 -3.36 -3.89
C ALA A 199 -33.46 -4.74 -3.23
N GLY A 200 -34.09 -5.75 -3.84
CA GLY A 200 -34.00 -7.14 -3.39
C GLY A 200 -32.67 -7.81 -3.78
N ASN A 201 -32.37 -8.96 -3.18
CA ASN A 201 -31.09 -9.68 -3.32
C ASN A 201 -30.70 -9.95 -4.79
N LYS A 202 -31.66 -10.33 -5.64
CA LYS A 202 -31.40 -10.58 -7.07
C LYS A 202 -30.93 -9.33 -7.82
N GLN A 203 -31.45 -8.15 -7.45
CA GLN A 203 -31.02 -6.88 -8.06
C GLN A 203 -29.64 -6.48 -7.56
N ILE A 204 -29.37 -6.62 -6.26
CA ILE A 204 -28.06 -6.36 -5.64
C ILE A 204 -26.97 -7.17 -6.33
N ILE A 205 -27.17 -8.49 -6.50
CA ILE A 205 -26.20 -9.36 -7.17
C ILE A 205 -26.00 -8.96 -8.64
N ARG A 206 -27.09 -8.64 -9.35
CA ARG A 206 -27.02 -8.22 -10.77
C ARG A 206 -26.19 -6.95 -10.94
N TRP A 207 -26.45 -5.93 -10.11
CA TRP A 207 -25.71 -4.67 -10.16
C TRP A 207 -24.26 -4.82 -9.71
N GLY A 208 -24.00 -5.71 -8.75
CA GLY A 208 -22.64 -6.11 -8.40
C GLY A 208 -21.87 -6.67 -9.59
N HIS A 209 -22.44 -7.62 -10.33
CA HIS A 209 -21.80 -8.18 -11.54
C HIS A 209 -21.59 -7.15 -12.64
N ILE A 210 -22.55 -6.24 -12.87
CA ILE A 210 -22.38 -5.11 -13.81
C ILE A 210 -21.21 -4.24 -13.36
N GLY A 211 -21.09 -3.99 -12.06
CA GLY A 211 -19.97 -3.24 -11.49
C GLY A 211 -18.61 -3.89 -11.76
N VAL A 212 -18.51 -5.20 -11.56
CA VAL A 212 -17.28 -5.96 -11.86
C VAL A 212 -16.88 -5.83 -13.34
N VAL A 213 -17.82 -6.05 -14.26
CA VAL A 213 -17.52 -6.02 -15.71
C VAL A 213 -17.18 -4.60 -16.17
N SER A 214 -17.97 -3.61 -15.75
CA SER A 214 -17.74 -2.20 -16.11
C SER A 214 -16.39 -1.69 -15.62
N PHE A 215 -16.03 -1.98 -14.36
CA PHE A 215 -14.72 -1.63 -13.83
C PHE A 215 -13.58 -2.30 -14.59
N GLY A 216 -13.71 -3.59 -14.94
CA GLY A 216 -12.71 -4.30 -15.73
C GLY A 216 -12.46 -3.66 -17.10
N VAL A 217 -13.54 -3.31 -17.81
CA VAL A 217 -13.44 -2.65 -19.13
C VAL A 217 -12.84 -1.25 -19.01
N VAL A 218 -13.31 -0.44 -18.06
CA VAL A 218 -12.83 0.93 -17.85
C VAL A 218 -11.36 0.92 -17.44
N SER A 219 -10.98 0.09 -16.46
CA SER A 219 -9.60 -0.04 -15.99
C SER A 219 -8.65 -0.50 -17.10
N ALA A 220 -9.05 -1.48 -17.92
CA ALA A 220 -8.27 -1.91 -19.07
C ALA A 220 -8.10 -0.77 -20.10
N GLY A 221 -9.16 0.00 -20.37
CA GLY A 221 -9.12 1.17 -21.25
C GLY A 221 -8.19 2.27 -20.73
N PHE A 222 -8.27 2.61 -19.44
CA PHE A 222 -7.38 3.58 -18.81
C PHE A 222 -5.92 3.13 -18.81
N THR A 223 -5.66 1.84 -18.55
CA THR A 223 -4.31 1.27 -18.61
C THR A 223 -3.73 1.36 -20.03
N ALA A 224 -4.51 0.99 -21.05
CA ALA A 224 -4.10 1.13 -22.44
C ALA A 224 -3.82 2.60 -22.80
N MET A 225 -4.70 3.52 -22.38
CA MET A 225 -4.51 4.96 -22.57
C MET A 225 -3.19 5.44 -21.96
N PHE A 226 -2.91 5.11 -20.69
CA PHE A 226 -1.67 5.48 -20.01
C PHE A 226 -0.43 4.97 -20.74
N HIS A 227 -0.49 3.73 -21.24
CA HIS A 227 0.60 3.18 -22.04
C HIS A 227 0.85 3.98 -23.34
N TYR A 228 -0.21 4.32 -24.08
CA TYR A 228 -0.08 5.04 -25.36
C TYR A 228 0.35 6.50 -25.21
N ILE A 229 -0.04 7.17 -24.13
CA ILE A 229 0.41 8.55 -23.88
C ILE A 229 1.85 8.63 -23.33
N GLY A 230 2.48 7.48 -23.03
CA GLY A 230 3.85 7.43 -22.54
C GLY A 230 4.00 7.67 -21.04
N VAL A 231 2.95 7.41 -20.25
CA VAL A 231 3.04 7.42 -18.79
C VAL A 231 3.73 6.16 -18.31
N ASP A 232 4.78 6.32 -17.49
CA ASP A 232 5.51 5.22 -16.87
C ASP A 232 5.00 4.88 -15.46
N MET A 233 5.59 3.84 -14.87
CA MET A 233 5.21 3.37 -13.53
C MET A 233 5.54 4.38 -12.43
N GLY A 234 6.64 5.13 -12.58
CA GLY A 234 7.08 6.14 -11.62
C GLY A 234 6.11 7.33 -11.58
N TRP A 235 5.73 7.84 -12.75
CA TRP A 235 4.74 8.90 -12.89
C TRP A 235 3.41 8.51 -12.25
N THR A 236 2.94 7.28 -12.54
CA THR A 236 1.67 6.78 -11.99
C THR A 236 1.72 6.68 -10.48
N LEU A 237 2.83 6.16 -9.94
CA LEU A 237 3.05 6.06 -8.49
C LEU A 237 3.02 7.42 -7.80
N TYR A 238 3.63 8.43 -8.41
CA TYR A 238 3.75 9.76 -7.80
C TYR A 238 2.46 10.58 -7.92
N MET A 239 1.78 10.53 -9.07
CA MET A 239 0.54 11.27 -9.32
C MET A 239 -0.62 10.75 -8.45
N LEU A 240 -0.68 9.45 -8.20
CA LEU A 240 -1.76 8.82 -7.43
C LEU A 240 -1.95 9.48 -6.05
N GLY A 241 -0.85 9.90 -5.41
CA GLY A 241 -0.88 10.63 -4.15
C GLY A 241 -1.71 11.90 -4.21
N VAL A 242 -1.53 12.69 -5.27
CA VAL A 242 -2.24 13.96 -5.49
C VAL A 242 -3.75 13.73 -5.57
N ALA A 243 -4.19 12.67 -6.27
CA ALA A 243 -5.60 12.38 -6.48
C ALA A 243 -6.28 11.69 -5.27
N ALA A 244 -5.56 10.83 -4.54
CA ALA A 244 -6.13 9.98 -3.50
C ALA A 244 -6.22 10.65 -2.11
N CYS A 245 -5.33 11.60 -1.81
CA CYS A 245 -5.23 12.19 -0.47
C CYS A 245 -6.33 13.18 -0.01
N PRO A 246 -7.12 13.87 -0.86
CA PRO A 246 -7.98 14.95 -0.39
C PRO A 246 -9.06 14.54 0.63
N GLY A 247 -9.50 13.27 0.57
CA GLY A 247 -10.55 12.76 1.47
C GLY A 247 -10.05 12.33 2.85
N VAL A 248 -8.73 12.25 3.07
CA VAL A 248 -8.17 11.64 4.29
C VAL A 248 -8.54 12.44 5.54
N ILE A 249 -8.19 13.72 5.59
CA ILE A 249 -8.43 14.57 6.77
C ILE A 249 -9.94 14.73 7.04
N PRO A 250 -10.81 14.99 6.04
CA PRO A 250 -12.25 15.08 6.27
C PRO A 250 -12.85 13.78 6.81
N THR A 251 -12.34 12.62 6.37
CA THR A 251 -12.75 11.30 6.87
C THR A 251 -12.33 11.11 8.33
N ILE A 252 -11.08 11.46 8.67
CA ILE A 252 -10.60 11.40 10.06
C ILE A 252 -11.46 12.28 10.97
N PHE A 253 -11.72 13.53 10.56
CA PHE A 253 -12.54 14.45 11.33
C PHE A 253 -13.97 13.92 11.53
N THR A 254 -14.53 13.18 10.57
CA THR A 254 -15.90 12.64 10.70
C THR A 254 -16.00 11.68 11.88
N ILE A 255 -14.88 11.03 12.23
CA ILE A 255 -14.80 10.09 13.35
C ILE A 255 -14.46 10.79 14.67
N ILE A 256 -13.46 11.70 14.67
CA ILE A 256 -12.90 12.24 15.92
C ILE A 256 -13.42 13.63 16.31
N TRP A 257 -14.00 14.37 15.37
CA TRP A 257 -14.37 15.77 15.54
C TRP A 257 -15.87 15.99 15.44
N ARG A 258 -16.54 15.97 16.60
CA ARG A 258 -18.00 16.16 16.72
C ARG A 258 -18.56 17.43 16.07
N LYS A 259 -17.70 18.44 15.83
CA LYS A 259 -18.09 19.76 15.29
C LYS A 259 -18.13 19.81 13.77
N GLN A 260 -17.61 18.79 13.09
CA GLN A 260 -17.49 18.83 11.65
C GLN A 260 -18.85 18.84 10.99
N THR A 261 -19.04 19.75 10.03
CA THR A 261 -20.30 19.83 9.30
C THR A 261 -20.35 18.88 8.12
N ARG A 262 -21.55 18.50 7.70
CA ARG A 262 -21.74 17.74 6.44
C ARG A 262 -21.13 18.48 5.23
N ILE A 263 -21.30 19.80 5.17
CA ILE A 263 -20.75 20.64 4.11
C ILE A 263 -19.22 20.61 4.15
N ALA A 264 -18.62 20.74 5.34
CA ALA A 264 -17.18 20.67 5.50
C ALA A 264 -16.64 19.30 5.08
N ALA A 265 -17.28 18.19 5.48
CA ALA A 265 -16.85 16.84 5.13
C ALA A 265 -16.75 16.61 3.61
N VAL A 266 -17.71 17.15 2.85
CA VAL A 266 -17.74 16.98 1.38
C VAL A 266 -16.87 18.03 0.68
N SER A 267 -17.12 19.31 0.93
CA SER A 267 -16.49 20.40 0.16
C SER A 267 -14.99 20.52 0.40
N SER A 268 -14.50 20.21 1.61
CA SER A 268 -13.06 20.28 1.90
C SER A 268 -12.24 19.28 1.10
N ALA A 269 -12.79 18.10 0.78
CA ALA A 269 -12.14 17.11 -0.07
C ALA A 269 -12.01 17.62 -1.51
N PHE A 270 -13.07 18.20 -2.08
CA PHE A 270 -13.02 18.77 -3.44
C PHE A 270 -12.11 20.00 -3.54
N LEU A 271 -12.16 20.90 -2.55
CA LEU A 271 -11.25 22.05 -2.48
C LEU A 271 -9.79 21.61 -2.30
N GLY A 272 -9.56 20.56 -1.52
CA GLY A 272 -8.23 19.97 -1.35
C GLY A 272 -7.70 19.34 -2.63
N MET A 273 -8.57 18.65 -3.38
CA MET A 273 -8.22 18.10 -4.70
C MET A 273 -7.84 19.22 -5.68
N ALA A 274 -8.64 20.29 -5.75
CA ALA A 274 -8.33 21.45 -6.58
C ALA A 274 -6.99 22.10 -6.21
N THR A 275 -6.71 22.21 -4.91
CA THR A 275 -5.44 22.73 -4.39
C THR A 275 -4.27 21.81 -4.73
N GLY A 276 -4.45 20.50 -4.55
CA GLY A 276 -3.45 19.49 -4.90
C GLY A 276 -3.06 19.55 -6.38
N PHE A 277 -4.05 19.54 -7.27
CA PHE A 277 -3.79 19.68 -8.72
C PHE A 277 -3.21 21.04 -9.08
N GLY A 278 -3.68 22.13 -8.47
CA GLY A 278 -3.13 23.47 -8.68
C GLY A 278 -1.65 23.56 -8.30
N VAL A 279 -1.29 23.05 -7.13
CA VAL A 279 0.10 23.02 -6.66
C VAL A 279 0.96 22.06 -7.50
N TRP A 280 0.45 20.88 -7.84
CA TRP A 280 1.16 19.91 -8.67
C TRP A 280 1.50 20.46 -10.06
N LEU A 281 0.50 20.94 -10.79
CA LEU A 281 0.70 21.48 -12.15
C LEU A 281 1.45 22.82 -12.11
N GLY A 282 1.16 23.67 -11.12
CA GLY A 282 1.84 24.94 -10.95
C GLY A 282 3.33 24.79 -10.63
N SER A 283 3.69 23.83 -9.77
CA SER A 283 5.10 23.54 -9.46
C SER A 283 5.81 22.83 -10.61
N ALA A 284 5.14 21.94 -11.36
CA ALA A 284 5.68 21.36 -12.59
C ALA A 284 6.05 22.46 -13.60
N TYR A 285 5.15 23.42 -13.82
CA TYR A 285 5.42 24.57 -14.68
C TYR A 285 6.53 25.48 -14.11
N ALA A 286 6.53 25.75 -12.81
CA ALA A 286 7.51 26.64 -12.19
C ALA A 286 8.94 26.10 -12.28
N PHE A 287 9.13 24.78 -12.19
CA PHE A 287 10.47 24.16 -12.25
C PHE A 287 10.92 23.81 -13.65
N SER A 288 10.00 23.44 -14.56
CA SER A 288 10.36 22.96 -15.90
C SER A 288 10.02 23.94 -17.04
N GLY A 289 9.24 24.99 -16.77
CA GLY A 289 8.75 25.93 -17.78
C GLY A 289 7.60 25.41 -18.64
N GLU A 290 7.16 24.16 -18.42
CA GLU A 290 6.09 23.51 -19.18
C GLU A 290 5.29 22.51 -18.32
N VAL A 291 4.08 22.19 -18.77
CA VAL A 291 3.26 21.11 -18.20
C VAL A 291 3.24 19.94 -19.19
N SER A 292 4.12 18.97 -18.94
CA SER A 292 4.29 17.75 -19.74
C SER A 292 4.32 16.53 -18.82
N ILE A 293 4.31 15.32 -19.40
CA ILE A 293 4.42 14.07 -18.62
C ILE A 293 5.75 14.06 -17.85
N ALA A 294 6.84 14.54 -18.47
CA ALA A 294 8.14 14.64 -17.82
C ALA A 294 8.12 15.62 -16.63
N SER A 295 7.56 16.83 -16.80
CA SER A 295 7.54 17.82 -15.71
C SER A 295 6.60 17.42 -14.57
N THR A 296 5.43 16.86 -14.90
CA THR A 296 4.46 16.39 -13.92
C THR A 296 4.87 15.09 -13.23
N GLY A 297 5.77 14.32 -13.82
CA GLY A 297 6.39 13.12 -13.22
C GLY A 297 7.57 13.40 -12.31
N GLY A 298 8.00 14.66 -12.18
CA GLY A 298 9.10 15.03 -11.30
C GLY A 298 8.76 14.81 -9.82
N THR A 299 9.75 14.35 -9.05
CA THR A 299 9.58 14.08 -7.62
C THR A 299 9.12 15.32 -6.85
N LEU A 300 9.69 16.50 -7.12
CA LEU A 300 9.34 17.74 -6.42
C LEU A 300 7.89 18.20 -6.69
N PRO A 301 7.44 18.35 -7.94
CA PRO A 301 6.05 18.67 -8.22
C PRO A 301 5.06 17.72 -7.56
N CYS A 302 5.30 16.41 -7.65
CA CYS A 302 4.44 15.41 -7.04
C CYS A 302 4.45 15.49 -5.51
N MET A 303 5.61 15.72 -4.88
CA MET A 303 5.70 15.91 -3.43
C MET A 303 4.85 17.10 -2.98
N TYR A 304 5.01 18.27 -3.61
CA TYR A 304 4.23 19.46 -3.25
C TYR A 304 2.75 19.26 -3.49
N GLY A 305 2.36 18.71 -4.64
CA GLY A 305 0.97 18.41 -4.96
C GLY A 305 0.32 17.45 -3.96
N THR A 306 1.04 16.39 -3.59
CA THR A 306 0.55 15.36 -2.67
C THR A 306 0.40 15.89 -1.25
N VAL A 307 1.39 16.65 -0.75
CA VAL A 307 1.32 17.31 0.57
C VAL A 307 0.18 18.33 0.60
N ALA A 308 0.06 19.17 -0.44
CA ALA A 308 -1.01 20.15 -0.54
C ALA A 308 -2.39 19.47 -0.57
N SER A 309 -2.53 18.38 -1.34
CA SER A 309 -3.73 17.57 -1.44
C SER A 309 -4.16 16.98 -0.09
N LEU A 310 -3.22 16.44 0.69
CA LEU A 310 -3.53 15.88 2.01
C LEU A 310 -3.91 16.94 3.05
N PHE A 311 -3.13 18.02 3.15
CA PHE A 311 -3.23 18.95 4.27
C PHE A 311 -4.14 20.15 4.03
N SER A 312 -4.38 20.59 2.79
CA SER A 312 -5.31 21.70 2.54
C SER A 312 -6.76 21.43 2.98
N PRO A 313 -7.33 20.20 2.87
CA PRO A 313 -8.62 19.87 3.47
C PRO A 313 -8.70 20.14 4.98
N LEU A 314 -7.58 20.06 5.72
CA LEU A 314 -7.55 20.40 7.14
C LEU A 314 -8.02 21.83 7.38
N LEU A 315 -7.47 22.78 6.61
CA LEU A 315 -7.83 24.19 6.70
C LEU A 315 -9.28 24.41 6.31
N TYR A 316 -9.71 23.86 5.16
CA TYR A 316 -11.09 24.02 4.68
C TYR A 316 -12.10 23.42 5.64
N SER A 317 -11.87 22.19 6.10
CA SER A 317 -12.77 21.50 7.02
C SER A 317 -12.84 22.23 8.37
N ALA A 318 -11.71 22.73 8.87
CA ALA A 318 -11.65 23.52 10.09
C ALA A 318 -12.45 24.82 9.97
N VAL A 319 -12.18 25.63 8.94
CA VAL A 319 -12.83 26.94 8.73
C VAL A 319 -14.33 26.78 8.53
N ILE A 320 -14.77 25.89 7.62
CA ILE A 320 -16.20 25.71 7.31
C ILE A 320 -16.95 25.21 8.55
N SER A 321 -16.36 24.27 9.30
CA SER A 321 -17.01 23.72 10.50
C SER A 321 -17.02 24.69 11.68
N LEU A 322 -16.02 25.57 11.81
CA LEU A 322 -16.01 26.57 12.89
C LEU A 322 -17.00 27.71 12.64
N ILE A 323 -17.32 28.02 11.37
CA ILE A 323 -18.33 29.03 11.02
C ILE A 323 -19.73 28.58 11.45
N ARG A 324 -20.06 27.29 11.24
CA ARG A 324 -21.39 26.75 11.59
C ARG A 324 -21.29 25.31 12.09
N PRO A 325 -20.83 25.06 13.33
CA PRO A 325 -20.56 23.70 13.79
C PRO A 325 -21.83 22.84 13.87
N ASP A 326 -21.78 21.64 13.30
CA ASP A 326 -22.76 20.58 13.59
C ASP A 326 -22.37 19.94 14.93
N ASN A 327 -23.30 19.51 15.78
CA ASN A 327 -22.95 18.75 17.01
C ASN A 327 -23.57 17.36 16.90
N TYR A 328 -22.94 16.49 16.10
CA TYR A 328 -23.48 15.18 15.83
C TYR A 328 -23.48 14.29 17.10
N ASP A 329 -24.63 13.70 17.44
CA ASP A 329 -24.75 12.72 18.52
C ASP A 329 -24.57 11.30 17.95
N TRP A 330 -23.57 10.58 18.46
CA TRP A 330 -23.33 9.18 18.11
C TRP A 330 -24.48 8.24 18.51
N ASN A 331 -25.38 8.67 19.40
CA ASN A 331 -26.59 7.90 19.69
C ASN A 331 -27.54 7.83 18.48
N ASP A 332 -27.55 8.83 17.61
CA ASP A 332 -28.36 8.81 16.38
C ASP A 332 -27.85 7.74 15.42
N PHE A 333 -26.52 7.53 15.37
CA PHE A 333 -25.91 6.47 14.57
C PHE A 333 -26.37 5.07 14.99
N LYS A 334 -26.74 4.86 16.26
CA LYS A 334 -27.26 3.56 16.74
C LYS A 334 -28.69 3.27 16.27
N GLN A 335 -29.41 4.29 15.80
CA GLN A 335 -30.78 4.18 15.31
C GLN A 335 -30.84 3.89 13.81
N GLU A 336 -29.73 4.13 13.09
CA GLU A 336 -29.59 3.78 11.69
C GLU A 336 -29.56 2.25 11.53
N LYS A 337 -30.53 1.70 10.80
CA LYS A 337 -30.53 0.30 10.43
C LYS A 337 -29.44 0.09 9.38
N LEU A 338 -28.37 -0.61 9.76
CA LEU A 338 -27.40 -1.15 8.81
C LEU A 338 -28.18 -1.82 7.67
N ALA A 339 -27.84 -1.48 6.43
CA ALA A 339 -28.71 -1.68 5.27
C ALA A 339 -29.08 -3.15 4.96
N VAL A 340 -28.80 -4.15 5.77
CA VAL A 340 -29.20 -5.54 5.48
C VAL A 340 -30.21 -6.01 6.53
N ASP A 341 -31.51 -5.82 6.25
CA ASP A 341 -32.55 -6.62 6.89
C ASP A 341 -32.32 -8.10 6.50
N SER A 342 -31.86 -8.86 7.49
CA SER A 342 -31.47 -10.27 7.47
C SER A 342 -32.70 -11.19 7.43
N GLY A 343 -33.47 -11.13 6.34
CA GLY A 343 -34.69 -11.94 6.18
C GLY A 343 -34.72 -12.93 5.01
N THR A 344 -33.82 -12.85 4.02
CA THR A 344 -33.98 -13.61 2.76
C THR A 344 -32.68 -14.03 2.06
N VAL A 345 -31.55 -14.08 2.78
CA VAL A 345 -30.27 -14.55 2.21
C VAL A 345 -30.08 -16.04 2.52
N ASP A 346 -30.84 -16.88 1.83
CA ASP A 346 -30.58 -18.32 1.56
C ASP A 346 -31.09 -18.55 0.13
N ALA A 347 -30.39 -19.10 -0.86
CA ALA A 347 -29.27 -20.03 -0.91
C ALA A 347 -28.31 -19.63 -2.05
N ASN A 348 -27.02 -20.03 -1.92
CA ASN A 348 -25.89 -19.90 -2.87
C ASN A 348 -24.73 -18.97 -2.47
N ALA A 349 -24.76 -18.36 -1.28
CA ALA A 349 -23.60 -17.65 -0.71
C ALA A 349 -23.03 -18.38 0.54
N SER A 350 -22.76 -19.68 0.41
CA SER A 350 -22.29 -20.56 1.49
C SER A 350 -20.81 -20.41 1.87
N ALA A 351 -20.20 -19.23 1.66
CA ALA A 351 -18.83 -18.95 2.10
C ALA A 351 -18.69 -17.70 3.01
N LEU A 352 -19.80 -16.99 3.28
CA LEU A 352 -19.79 -15.72 4.03
C LEU A 352 -20.74 -15.72 5.24
N SER A 353 -21.42 -16.83 5.57
CA SER A 353 -22.40 -16.88 6.67
C SER A 353 -21.78 -17.01 8.06
N ASP A 354 -20.57 -17.54 8.19
CA ASP A 354 -19.93 -17.78 9.50
C ASP A 354 -19.42 -16.49 10.17
N GLY A 355 -19.26 -15.40 9.42
CA GLY A 355 -18.94 -14.07 9.97
C GLY A 355 -20.15 -13.31 10.50
N LYS A 356 -21.38 -13.67 10.09
CA LYS A 356 -22.57 -12.82 10.27
C LYS A 356 -23.21 -12.98 11.66
N HIS A 357 -23.24 -14.21 12.18
CA HIS A 357 -23.65 -14.48 13.56
C HIS A 357 -22.67 -13.86 14.59
N VAL A 358 -21.43 -13.61 14.17
CA VAL A 358 -20.40 -12.92 14.97
C VAL A 358 -20.62 -11.40 14.97
N ILE A 359 -20.99 -10.78 13.84
CA ILE A 359 -21.15 -9.30 13.75
C ILE A 359 -22.35 -8.81 14.59
N GLU A 360 -23.50 -9.48 14.49
CA GLU A 360 -24.74 -9.07 15.18
C GLU A 360 -24.65 -9.31 16.70
N SER A 361 -23.94 -10.36 17.13
CA SER A 361 -23.66 -10.63 18.55
C SER A 361 -22.53 -9.75 19.13
N THR A 362 -21.58 -9.30 18.31
CA THR A 362 -20.45 -8.45 18.77
C THR A 362 -20.85 -6.99 18.96
N LEU A 363 -21.76 -6.45 18.15
CA LEU A 363 -22.32 -5.10 18.35
C LEU A 363 -23.13 -4.97 19.66
N GLN A 364 -23.70 -6.08 20.15
CA GLN A 364 -24.47 -6.12 21.40
C GLN A 364 -23.62 -6.43 22.66
N THR A 365 -22.36 -6.86 22.52
CA THR A 365 -21.56 -7.38 23.67
C THR A 365 -20.12 -6.85 23.78
N THR A 366 -19.79 -5.73 23.14
CA THR A 366 -18.46 -5.13 23.35
C THR A 366 -18.52 -4.16 24.54
N ASP A 367 -18.04 -4.61 25.71
CA ASP A 367 -17.78 -3.74 26.88
C ASP A 367 -16.92 -2.53 26.46
N ASP A 368 -17.41 -1.30 26.69
CA ASP A 368 -16.76 -0.01 26.39
C ASP A 368 -15.29 0.01 26.85
N SER A 369 -14.98 -0.68 27.96
CA SER A 369 -13.64 -0.76 28.51
C SER A 369 -12.66 -1.49 27.57
N SER A 370 -13.14 -2.54 26.89
CA SER A 370 -12.36 -3.38 25.97
C SER A 370 -12.04 -2.65 24.67
N GLN A 371 -12.98 -1.84 24.16
CA GLN A 371 -12.81 -1.02 22.97
C GLN A 371 -11.79 0.09 23.22
N ARG A 372 -11.89 0.83 24.33
CA ARG A 372 -10.92 1.87 24.71
C ARG A 372 -9.50 1.32 24.87
N ARG A 373 -9.36 0.09 25.39
CA ARG A 373 -8.04 -0.57 25.48
C ARG A 373 -7.46 -0.86 24.11
N ARG A 374 -8.27 -1.35 23.16
CA ARG A 374 -7.82 -1.64 21.79
C ARG A 374 -7.47 -0.38 21.01
N THR A 375 -8.25 0.70 21.14
CA THR A 375 -7.92 1.99 20.53
C THR A 375 -6.59 2.54 21.03
N ARG A 376 -6.34 2.48 22.34
CA ARG A 376 -5.04 2.91 22.91
C ARG A 376 -3.88 2.04 22.41
N TYR A 377 -4.08 0.72 22.32
CA TYR A 377 -3.09 -0.20 21.76
C TYR A 377 -2.76 0.14 20.29
N ALA A 378 -3.79 0.34 19.46
CA ALA A 378 -3.62 0.71 18.06
C ALA A 378 -2.89 2.06 17.92
N LEU A 379 -3.28 3.06 18.71
CA LEU A 379 -2.65 4.38 18.71
C LEU A 379 -1.19 4.32 19.14
N TRP A 380 -0.88 3.56 20.20
CA TRP A 380 0.49 3.39 20.66
C TRP A 380 1.37 2.77 19.57
N TRP A 381 0.90 1.71 18.91
CA TRP A 381 1.62 1.09 17.81
C TRP A 381 1.76 2.00 16.59
N ALA A 382 0.73 2.77 16.23
CA ALA A 382 0.81 3.74 15.15
C ALA A 382 1.87 4.82 15.42
N ILE A 383 1.90 5.35 16.64
CA ILE A 383 2.92 6.33 17.06
C ILE A 383 4.31 5.68 17.09
N ALA A 384 4.44 4.48 17.67
CA ALA A 384 5.71 3.79 17.78
C ALA A 384 6.30 3.42 16.42
N THR A 385 5.49 2.95 15.47
CA THR A 385 5.97 2.62 14.12
C THR A 385 6.31 3.86 13.31
N PHE A 386 5.51 4.94 13.42
CA PHE A 386 5.81 6.22 12.78
C PHE A 386 7.09 6.83 13.36
N LEU A 387 7.18 7.03 14.67
CA LEU A 387 8.38 7.60 15.28
C LEU A 387 9.60 6.71 15.08
N GLY A 388 9.46 5.39 15.15
CA GLY A 388 10.55 4.44 14.95
C GLY A 388 11.09 4.45 13.51
N HIS A 389 10.24 4.11 12.53
CA HIS A 389 10.68 3.89 11.15
C HIS A 389 10.88 5.19 10.37
N TRP A 390 10.19 6.26 10.74
CA TRP A 390 10.20 7.52 10.00
C TRP A 390 11.07 8.59 10.64
N VAL A 391 11.13 8.65 11.97
CA VAL A 391 11.83 9.73 12.68
C VAL A 391 13.16 9.25 13.24
N LEU A 392 13.15 8.29 14.16
CA LEU A 392 14.31 7.90 14.95
C LEU A 392 15.37 7.13 14.17
N TRP A 393 14.98 6.42 13.11
CA TRP A 393 15.91 5.62 12.34
C TRP A 393 16.53 6.38 11.14
N PRO A 394 15.77 6.84 10.13
CA PRO A 394 16.37 7.45 8.95
C PRO A 394 16.87 8.88 9.19
N LEU A 395 16.19 9.71 10.00
CA LEU A 395 16.57 11.13 10.14
C LEU A 395 17.91 11.35 10.84
N PRO A 396 18.28 10.63 11.92
CA PRO A 396 19.62 10.76 12.49
C PRO A 396 20.70 10.31 11.52
N MET A 397 20.46 9.26 10.73
CA MET A 397 21.41 8.80 9.72
C MET A 397 21.59 9.82 8.58
N TYR A 398 20.48 10.45 8.17
CA TYR A 398 20.47 11.55 7.20
C TYR A 398 21.24 12.77 7.75
N ALA A 399 20.96 13.18 8.99
CA ALA A 399 21.61 14.34 9.62
C ALA A 399 23.10 14.11 9.90
N ALA A 400 23.49 12.87 10.20
CA ALA A 400 24.88 12.50 10.44
C ALA A 400 25.72 12.39 9.16
N ASN A 401 25.12 12.56 7.97
CA ASN A 401 25.81 12.36 6.69
C ASN A 401 26.50 10.99 6.61
N TYR A 402 25.84 9.95 7.13
CA TYR A 402 26.48 8.64 7.33
C TYR A 402 26.57 7.87 5.99
N VAL A 403 27.78 7.40 5.67
CA VAL A 403 28.04 6.44 4.58
C VAL A 403 28.30 5.10 5.22
N PHE A 404 27.64 4.05 4.74
CA PHE A 404 27.65 2.75 5.39
C PHE A 404 29.05 2.13 5.28
N SER A 405 29.59 1.65 6.40
CA SER A 405 30.73 0.74 6.34
C SER A 405 30.28 -0.64 5.89
N LYS A 406 31.22 -1.50 5.50
CA LYS A 406 30.94 -2.89 5.14
C LYS A 406 30.29 -3.66 6.28
N GLU A 407 30.74 -3.46 7.51
CA GLU A 407 30.19 -4.09 8.70
C GLU A 407 28.75 -3.61 8.94
N PHE A 408 28.50 -2.31 8.84
CA PHE A 408 27.17 -1.75 9.01
C PHE A 408 26.20 -2.23 7.92
N PHE A 409 26.61 -2.20 6.65
CA PHE A 409 25.82 -2.72 5.54
C PHE A 409 25.51 -4.22 5.72
N THR A 410 26.48 -4.99 6.21
CA THR A 410 26.29 -6.40 6.51
C THR A 410 25.23 -6.59 7.59
N ALA A 411 25.34 -5.88 8.70
CA ALA A 411 24.34 -5.92 9.78
C ALA A 411 22.95 -5.47 9.29
N TRP A 412 22.88 -4.37 8.55
CA TRP A 412 21.67 -3.83 7.93
C TRP A 412 20.97 -4.89 7.06
N THR A 413 21.73 -5.56 6.19
CA THR A 413 21.20 -6.58 5.29
C THR A 413 20.74 -7.81 6.07
N VAL A 414 21.52 -8.28 7.05
CA VAL A 414 21.15 -9.43 7.91
C VAL A 414 19.84 -9.16 8.65
N VAL A 415 19.67 -7.98 9.26
CA VAL A 415 18.44 -7.63 9.97
C VAL A 415 17.25 -7.60 8.99
N SER A 416 17.43 -7.02 7.80
CA SER A 416 16.36 -6.99 6.79
C SER A 416 15.94 -8.39 6.33
N LEU A 417 16.89 -9.33 6.17
CA LEU A 417 16.63 -10.73 5.84
C LEU A 417 15.89 -11.45 6.97
N MET A 418 16.37 -11.34 8.21
CA MET A 418 15.73 -11.95 9.38
C MET A 418 14.28 -11.49 9.51
N TRP A 419 14.02 -10.19 9.28
CA TRP A 419 12.68 -9.65 9.31
C TRP A 419 11.83 -10.15 8.14
N LEU A 420 12.37 -10.27 6.92
CA LEU A 420 11.63 -10.85 5.79
C LEU A 420 11.20 -12.31 6.07
N TRP A 421 12.08 -13.12 6.65
CA TRP A 421 11.75 -14.48 7.08
C TRP A 421 10.72 -14.50 8.21
N TRP A 422 10.85 -13.60 9.19
CA TRP A 422 9.83 -13.43 10.23
C TRP A 422 8.47 -13.04 9.64
N THR A 423 8.44 -12.18 8.64
CA THR A 423 7.22 -11.81 7.90
C THR A 423 6.60 -13.01 7.20
N LEU A 424 7.39 -13.88 6.57
CA LEU A 424 6.89 -15.15 6.02
C LEU A 424 6.27 -16.04 7.11
N LEU A 425 6.89 -16.13 8.28
CA LEU A 425 6.34 -16.90 9.41
C LEU A 425 5.05 -16.30 9.96
N MET A 426 4.99 -14.98 10.16
CA MET A 426 3.86 -14.29 10.79
C MET A 426 2.67 -14.05 9.87
N THR A 427 2.90 -13.87 8.56
CA THR A 427 1.81 -13.63 7.61
C THR A 427 1.46 -14.91 6.83
N GLY A 428 2.42 -15.82 6.68
CA GLY A 428 2.22 -17.12 6.07
C GLY A 428 1.74 -18.15 7.08
N PHE A 429 2.53 -18.50 8.08
CA PHE A 429 2.24 -19.69 8.90
C PHE A 429 1.36 -19.42 10.12
N TYR A 430 1.51 -18.25 10.75
CA TYR A 430 0.76 -17.92 11.96
C TYR A 430 -0.77 -17.92 11.77
N PRO A 431 -1.35 -17.39 10.67
CA PRO A 431 -2.81 -17.44 10.47
C PRO A 431 -3.35 -18.87 10.37
N ILE A 432 -2.58 -19.81 9.82
CA ILE A 432 -2.97 -21.24 9.79
C ILE A 432 -3.02 -21.80 11.21
N TRP A 433 -2.02 -21.44 12.03
CA TRP A 433 -1.93 -21.93 13.39
C TRP A 433 -3.03 -21.34 14.29
N ASP A 434 -3.28 -20.03 14.21
CA ASP A 434 -4.33 -19.36 14.98
C ASP A 434 -5.73 -19.86 14.56
N GLY A 435 -5.96 -19.99 13.24
CA GLY A 435 -7.21 -20.47 12.66
C GLY A 435 -7.44 -21.99 12.73
N ARG A 436 -6.51 -22.77 13.30
CA ARG A 436 -6.53 -24.25 13.22
C ARG A 436 -7.82 -24.88 13.77
N HIS A 437 -8.41 -24.26 14.79
CA HIS A 437 -9.63 -24.79 15.43
C HIS A 437 -10.85 -24.59 14.51
N GLN A 438 -10.94 -23.44 13.85
CA GLN A 438 -11.98 -23.16 12.86
C GLN A 438 -11.81 -24.03 11.61
N ILE A 439 -10.58 -24.15 11.10
CA ILE A 439 -10.26 -25.02 9.96
C ILE A 439 -10.65 -26.47 10.27
N ARG A 440 -10.30 -26.97 11.46
CA ARG A 440 -10.67 -28.32 11.89
C ARG A 440 -12.19 -28.49 12.01
N ALA A 441 -12.91 -27.49 12.51
CA ALA A 441 -14.36 -27.53 12.62
C ALA A 441 -15.03 -27.62 11.24
N VAL A 442 -14.63 -26.76 10.29
CA VAL A 442 -15.13 -26.79 8.90
C VAL A 442 -14.83 -28.12 8.23
N MET A 443 -13.60 -28.61 8.34
CA MET A 443 -13.20 -29.89 7.75
C MET A 443 -13.98 -31.07 8.34
N THR A 444 -14.27 -31.06 9.64
CA THR A 444 -15.08 -32.09 10.30
C THR A 444 -16.53 -32.05 9.83
N ASN A 445 -17.08 -30.85 9.58
CA ASN A 445 -18.45 -30.69 9.08
C ASN A 445 -18.57 -31.12 7.61
N LEU A 446 -17.59 -30.80 6.77
CA LEU A 446 -17.53 -31.25 5.37
C LEU A 446 -17.38 -32.76 5.23
N LEU A 447 -16.68 -33.41 6.17
CA LEU A 447 -16.56 -34.88 6.19
C LEU A 447 -17.81 -35.59 6.73
N ARG A 448 -18.73 -34.85 7.36
CA ARG A 448 -20.01 -35.37 7.89
C ARG A 448 -21.20 -35.11 6.96
N SER A 449 -21.05 -34.22 5.98
CA SER A 449 -22.00 -34.04 4.86
C SER A 449 -21.66 -34.97 3.71
#